data_AF-A0A537HN15-F1
#
_entry.id   AF-A0A537HN15-F1
#
_cell.length_a   1.000
_cell.length_b   1.000
_cell.length_c   1.000
_cell.angle_alpha   90.00
_cell.angle_beta   90.00
_cell.angle_gamma   90.00
#
_symmetry.space_group_name_H-M   'P 1'
#
loop_
_entity.id
_entity.type
_entity.pdbx_description
1 polymer ?
#
loop_
_entity_poly.entity_id
_entity_poly.type
_entity_poly.pdbx_seq_one_letter_code
_entity_poly.pdbx_strand_id
1 'polypeptide(L)'
;MSERGFERLNIQDFRECENIMRNRLALLLVLLAIVAVPYYSPPKAHAQTTFSFGVAGDYGYTSNNNAAQTLFTKMGQSGLDFAIALGDLSYGETSPQTWCGSFKGNVNNLEIMTGNHDSGETSNPNPGDNLNFFDTPSTLVNPGRQRYCHFTLPGGSAITGLEGMEYYFDYPAAGPLVRIISISTGITFQGPVLNNSQSNPTRLGASGCSQGPGCYDVWSGLRWSYLNDPNNVNQDLDHYNWVSSAIDGARTANIPFVFLTMHKNCLTTGGGSSSHITCESASDIMNLAISKKVDLYVTGHEHNYERSKQLAFNGSTCTAIQSGTYNSACVVSATSPFVKGAGTIILTVGNGGEGMSSYGCNTGGNNQWSIPLYFLQC
;
A
#
# COMPACT_ATOMS: atom_id res chain seq x y z
N MET A 1 -68.27 58.41 -52.39
CA MET A 1 -66.95 58.92 -51.94
C MET A 1 -66.78 58.50 -50.48
N SER A 2 -65.81 57.71 -50.03
CA SER A 2 -64.65 57.08 -50.65
C SER A 2 -64.45 55.73 -49.94
N GLU A 3 -64.03 54.71 -50.68
CA GLU A 3 -63.51 53.46 -50.13
C GLU A 3 -62.14 53.73 -49.49
N ARG A 4 -61.86 53.14 -48.32
CA ARG A 4 -60.52 53.08 -47.71
C ARG A 4 -60.03 51.64 -47.78
N GLY A 5 -58.91 51.45 -48.47
CA GLY A 5 -58.29 50.16 -48.74
C GLY A 5 -57.74 49.49 -47.49
N PHE A 6 -57.94 48.18 -47.42
CA PHE A 6 -57.26 47.28 -46.50
C PHE A 6 -55.91 46.89 -47.13
N GLU A 7 -54.81 47.39 -46.57
CA GLU A 7 -53.47 46.89 -46.87
C GLU A 7 -53.32 45.48 -46.29
N ARG A 8 -52.90 44.53 -47.14
CA ARG A 8 -52.59 43.16 -46.72
C ARG A 8 -51.25 43.17 -45.98
N LEU A 9 -51.25 42.78 -44.71
CA LEU A 9 -50.03 42.47 -43.95
C LEU A 9 -49.26 41.35 -44.68
N ASN A 10 -48.00 41.63 -45.03
CA ASN A 10 -47.15 40.73 -45.79
C ASN A 10 -46.59 39.61 -44.88
N ILE A 11 -46.64 38.36 -45.36
CA ILE A 11 -46.16 37.17 -44.64
C ILE A 11 -44.64 37.25 -44.34
N GLN A 12 -43.89 38.07 -45.08
CA GLN A 12 -42.47 38.31 -44.82
C GLN A 12 -42.22 39.01 -43.47
N ASP A 13 -43.07 39.95 -43.05
CA ASP A 13 -42.87 40.70 -41.80
C ASP A 13 -42.99 39.81 -40.55
N PHE A 14 -43.86 38.79 -40.62
CA PHE A 14 -44.01 37.81 -39.53
C PHE A 14 -42.77 36.90 -39.39
N ARG A 15 -42.14 36.51 -40.50
CA ARG A 15 -40.94 35.65 -40.48
C ARG A 15 -39.71 36.39 -39.98
N GLU A 16 -39.56 37.67 -40.30
CA GLU A 16 -38.48 38.50 -39.73
C GLU A 16 -38.67 38.69 -38.22
N CYS A 17 -39.90 38.92 -37.76
CA CYS A 17 -40.19 39.08 -36.34
C CYS A 17 -39.92 37.79 -35.54
N GLU A 18 -40.25 36.61 -36.09
CA GLU A 18 -39.95 35.32 -35.48
C GLU A 18 -38.44 35.04 -35.41
N ASN A 19 -37.69 35.36 -36.46
CA ASN A 19 -36.23 35.20 -36.49
C ASN A 19 -35.52 36.14 -35.49
N ILE A 20 -35.99 37.38 -35.36
CA ILE A 20 -35.46 38.33 -34.37
C ILE A 20 -35.73 37.83 -32.95
N MET A 21 -36.93 37.31 -32.68
CA MET A 21 -37.29 36.75 -31.37
C MET A 21 -36.45 35.50 -31.03
N ARG A 22 -36.27 34.59 -32.00
CA ARG A 22 -35.42 33.39 -31.83
C ARG A 22 -33.95 33.76 -31.57
N ASN A 23 -33.40 34.72 -32.32
CA ASN A 23 -32.02 35.15 -32.15
C ASN A 23 -31.80 35.86 -30.82
N ARG A 24 -32.76 36.67 -30.35
CA ARG A 24 -32.69 37.32 -29.04
C ARG A 24 -32.82 36.33 -27.89
N LEU A 25 -33.69 35.32 -28.02
CA LEU A 25 -33.82 34.26 -27.03
C LEU A 25 -32.55 33.40 -26.95
N ALA A 26 -31.96 33.06 -28.10
CA ALA A 26 -30.69 32.35 -28.17
C ALA A 26 -29.54 33.16 -27.53
N LEU A 27 -29.46 34.47 -27.81
CA LEU A 27 -28.46 35.35 -27.18
C LEU A 27 -28.64 35.42 -25.66
N LEU A 28 -29.89 35.52 -25.18
CA LEU A 28 -30.20 35.58 -23.76
C LEU A 28 -29.79 34.30 -23.03
N LEU A 29 -30.03 33.14 -23.64
CA LEU A 29 -29.65 31.82 -23.10
C LEU A 29 -28.13 31.63 -23.06
N VAL A 30 -27.41 32.09 -24.10
CA VAL A 30 -25.94 32.07 -24.13
C VAL A 30 -25.35 33.01 -23.07
N LEU A 31 -25.91 34.22 -22.90
CA LEU A 31 -25.51 35.15 -21.84
C LEU A 31 -25.78 34.58 -20.44
N LEU A 32 -26.93 33.93 -20.22
CA LEU A 32 -27.24 33.24 -18.96
C LEU A 32 -26.27 32.08 -18.67
N ALA A 33 -25.88 31.31 -19.69
CA ALA A 33 -24.89 30.25 -19.53
C ALA A 33 -23.50 30.81 -19.19
N ILE A 34 -23.04 31.87 -19.87
CA ILE A 34 -21.75 32.51 -19.61
C ILE A 34 -21.71 33.15 -18.21
N VAL A 35 -22.83 33.71 -17.74
CA VAL A 35 -22.93 34.30 -16.39
C VAL A 35 -23.05 33.22 -15.31
N ALA A 36 -23.66 32.06 -15.57
CA ALA A 36 -23.82 31.00 -14.57
C ALA A 36 -22.55 30.13 -14.35
N VAL A 37 -21.71 29.97 -15.36
CA VAL A 37 -20.48 29.15 -15.30
C VAL A 37 -19.46 29.61 -14.23
N PRO A 38 -19.19 30.92 -13.99
CA PRO A 38 -18.25 31.33 -12.95
C PRO A 38 -18.81 31.21 -11.50
N TYR A 39 -20.12 30.99 -11.31
CA TYR A 39 -20.72 30.88 -9.96
C TYR A 39 -21.00 29.44 -9.52
N TYR A 40 -20.91 28.46 -10.43
CA TYR A 40 -20.91 27.05 -10.05
C TYR A 40 -19.51 26.66 -9.55
N SER A 41 -19.17 27.11 -8.35
CA SER A 41 -18.13 26.43 -7.58
C SER A 41 -18.67 25.05 -7.25
N PRO A 42 -18.10 23.93 -7.75
CA PRO A 42 -18.45 22.63 -7.18
C PRO A 42 -18.25 22.74 -5.66
N PRO A 43 -19.11 22.09 -4.84
CA PRO A 43 -18.85 22.03 -3.41
C PRO A 43 -17.40 21.58 -3.23
N LYS A 44 -16.60 22.39 -2.52
CA LYS A 44 -15.26 21.95 -2.11
C LYS A 44 -15.50 20.65 -1.35
N ALA A 45 -15.14 19.51 -1.94
CA ALA A 45 -15.14 18.24 -1.23
C ALA A 45 -14.41 18.51 0.09
N HIS A 46 -15.10 18.30 1.22
CA HIS A 46 -14.45 18.45 2.51
C HIS A 46 -13.27 17.49 2.53
N ALA A 47 -12.06 18.01 2.76
CA ALA A 47 -10.88 17.18 2.95
C ALA A 47 -11.21 16.18 4.06
N GLN A 48 -11.16 14.89 3.75
CA GLN A 48 -11.48 13.84 4.70
C GLN A 48 -10.52 13.97 5.89
N THR A 49 -11.06 14.21 7.09
CA THR A 49 -10.28 14.51 8.30
C THR A 49 -9.96 13.27 9.13
N THR A 50 -10.57 12.13 8.80
CA THR A 50 -10.39 10.85 9.47
C THR A 50 -10.50 9.71 8.46
N PHE A 51 -9.81 8.61 8.72
CA PHE A 51 -9.96 7.38 7.96
C PHE A 51 -9.79 6.16 8.86
N SER A 52 -10.18 5.00 8.34
CA SER A 52 -10.12 3.70 8.98
C SER A 52 -9.55 2.69 7.99
N PHE A 53 -8.68 1.79 8.47
CA PHE A 53 -8.14 0.73 7.64
C PHE A 53 -7.97 -0.56 8.44
N GLY A 54 -8.10 -1.68 7.74
CA GLY A 54 -7.75 -3.00 8.27
C GLY A 54 -6.38 -3.41 7.78
N VAL A 55 -5.66 -4.20 8.56
CA VAL A 55 -4.35 -4.74 8.15
C VAL A 55 -4.12 -6.10 8.78
N ALA A 56 -3.68 -7.06 7.96
CA ALA A 56 -3.16 -8.37 8.38
C ALA A 56 -2.35 -8.97 7.22
N GLY A 57 -1.49 -9.93 7.51
CA GLY A 57 -0.84 -10.84 6.55
C GLY A 57 -1.21 -12.29 6.84
N ASP A 58 -0.68 -13.22 6.05
CA ASP A 58 -0.67 -14.64 6.39
C ASP A 58 -2.10 -15.22 6.47
N TYR A 59 -2.83 -15.05 5.37
CA TYR A 59 -4.26 -15.34 5.32
C TYR A 59 -4.56 -16.82 5.05
N GLY A 60 -4.07 -17.36 3.94
CA GLY A 60 -4.55 -18.64 3.41
C GLY A 60 -5.93 -18.54 2.77
N TYR A 61 -6.37 -19.65 2.19
CA TYR A 61 -7.72 -19.86 1.66
C TYR A 61 -8.07 -21.35 1.51
N THR A 62 -8.00 -22.11 2.58
CA THR A 62 -8.35 -23.53 2.56
C THR A 62 -9.84 -23.77 2.81
N SER A 63 -10.38 -24.86 2.27
CA SER A 63 -11.71 -25.34 2.63
C SER A 63 -11.76 -25.99 4.01
N ASN A 64 -10.60 -26.34 4.58
CA ASN A 64 -10.50 -27.04 5.86
C ASN A 64 -10.46 -26.10 7.07
N ASN A 65 -10.16 -24.82 6.84
CA ASN A 65 -10.12 -23.76 7.84
C ASN A 65 -10.63 -22.46 7.21
N ASN A 66 -11.73 -21.91 7.72
CA ASN A 66 -12.37 -20.72 7.14
C ASN A 66 -11.95 -19.41 7.84
N ALA A 67 -10.80 -19.38 8.53
CA ALA A 67 -10.34 -18.23 9.30
C ALA A 67 -10.15 -16.98 8.43
N ALA A 68 -9.49 -17.09 7.28
CA ALA A 68 -9.30 -15.98 6.33
C ALA A 68 -10.62 -15.40 5.85
N GLN A 69 -11.55 -16.25 5.41
CA GLN A 69 -12.86 -15.83 4.91
C GLN A 69 -13.71 -15.18 6.03
N THR A 70 -13.58 -15.68 7.26
CA THR A 70 -14.18 -15.06 8.44
C THR A 70 -13.58 -13.67 8.71
N LEU A 71 -12.26 -13.51 8.56
CA LEU A 71 -11.59 -12.22 8.71
C LEU A 71 -12.02 -11.23 7.62
N PHE A 72 -12.12 -11.65 6.36
CA PHE A 72 -12.62 -10.81 5.26
C PHE A 72 -14.01 -10.28 5.59
N THR A 73 -14.90 -11.15 6.08
CA THR A 73 -16.26 -10.78 6.49
C THR A 73 -16.24 -9.75 7.63
N LYS A 74 -15.42 -9.97 8.66
CA LYS A 74 -15.28 -9.04 9.80
C LYS A 74 -14.69 -7.69 9.38
N MET A 75 -13.72 -7.67 8.49
CA MET A 75 -13.17 -6.44 7.91
C MET A 75 -14.26 -5.67 7.14
N GLY A 76 -15.05 -6.35 6.31
CA GLY A 76 -16.18 -5.73 5.61
C GLY A 76 -17.24 -5.15 6.54
N GLN A 77 -17.59 -5.88 7.60
CA GLN A 77 -18.55 -5.43 8.62
C GLN A 77 -18.04 -4.23 9.46
N SER A 78 -16.73 -4.01 9.50
CA SER A 78 -16.12 -2.91 10.26
C SER A 78 -16.24 -1.55 9.56
N GLY A 79 -16.70 -1.52 8.30
CA GLY A 79 -16.90 -0.26 7.56
C GLY A 79 -15.59 0.48 7.24
N LEU A 80 -14.52 -0.27 6.98
CA LEU A 80 -13.18 0.27 6.70
C LEU A 80 -13.15 1.05 5.38
N ASP A 81 -12.35 2.12 5.32
CA ASP A 81 -12.12 2.84 4.05
C ASP A 81 -11.32 1.97 3.08
N PHE A 82 -10.34 1.22 3.59
CA PHE A 82 -9.55 0.23 2.85
C PHE A 82 -8.95 -0.85 3.77
N ALA A 83 -8.41 -1.91 3.18
CA ALA A 83 -7.62 -2.91 3.88
C ALA A 83 -6.23 -3.07 3.22
N ILE A 84 -5.25 -3.51 4.02
CA ILE A 84 -3.88 -3.82 3.59
C ILE A 84 -3.64 -5.31 3.86
N ALA A 85 -3.31 -6.06 2.81
CA ALA A 85 -2.87 -7.44 2.90
C ALA A 85 -1.34 -7.53 2.82
N LEU A 86 -0.71 -7.90 3.94
CA LEU A 86 0.75 -7.86 4.15
C LEU A 86 1.49 -9.09 3.58
N GLY A 87 1.11 -9.59 2.41
CA GLY A 87 1.71 -10.79 1.83
C GLY A 87 1.26 -12.11 2.46
N ASP A 88 1.67 -13.19 1.82
CA ASP A 88 1.29 -14.58 2.09
C ASP A 88 -0.23 -14.74 2.09
N LEU A 89 -0.81 -14.57 0.90
CA LEU A 89 -2.26 -14.35 0.82
C LEU A 89 -3.02 -15.68 0.67
N SER A 90 -2.67 -16.54 -0.28
CA SER A 90 -3.43 -17.78 -0.55
C SER A 90 -2.71 -19.05 -0.16
N TYR A 91 -1.39 -19.03 0.05
CA TYR A 91 -0.55 -20.22 0.29
C TYR A 91 -0.74 -21.34 -0.76
N GLY A 92 -1.13 -20.98 -1.97
CA GLY A 92 -1.42 -21.95 -3.03
C GLY A 92 -2.69 -22.76 -2.84
N GLU A 93 -3.50 -22.43 -1.84
CA GLU A 93 -4.73 -23.16 -1.50
C GLU A 93 -5.89 -22.82 -2.44
N THR A 94 -5.82 -21.66 -3.11
CA THR A 94 -6.78 -21.24 -4.13
C THR A 94 -6.15 -20.36 -5.21
N SER A 95 -6.91 -20.12 -6.28
CA SER A 95 -6.47 -19.25 -7.36
C SER A 95 -6.47 -17.76 -6.94
N PRO A 96 -5.58 -16.93 -7.51
CA PRO A 96 -5.53 -15.50 -7.17
C PRO A 96 -6.85 -14.75 -7.37
N GLN A 97 -7.60 -15.16 -8.39
CA GLN A 97 -8.92 -14.60 -8.72
C GLN A 97 -9.94 -14.94 -7.64
N THR A 98 -9.90 -16.18 -7.15
CA THR A 98 -10.83 -16.66 -6.13
C THR A 98 -10.54 -15.98 -4.80
N TRP A 99 -9.28 -15.93 -4.39
CA TRP A 99 -8.85 -15.23 -3.19
C TRP A 99 -9.26 -13.76 -3.22
N CYS A 100 -8.87 -13.05 -4.29
CA CYS A 100 -9.16 -11.62 -4.43
C CYS A 100 -10.65 -11.32 -4.52
N GLY A 101 -11.40 -12.09 -5.33
CA GLY A 101 -12.84 -11.92 -5.46
C GLY A 101 -13.56 -12.13 -4.14
N SER A 102 -13.11 -13.09 -3.32
CA SER A 102 -13.65 -13.33 -1.98
C SER A 102 -13.37 -12.17 -1.02
N PHE A 103 -12.14 -11.66 -1.01
CA PHE A 103 -11.79 -10.49 -0.19
C PHE A 103 -12.59 -9.25 -0.65
N LYS A 104 -12.54 -8.92 -1.94
CA LYS A 104 -13.21 -7.75 -2.51
C LYS A 104 -14.73 -7.83 -2.46
N GLY A 105 -15.31 -9.03 -2.33
CA GLY A 105 -16.72 -9.20 -2.01
C GLY A 105 -17.12 -8.62 -0.64
N ASN A 106 -16.15 -8.40 0.26
CA ASN A 106 -16.37 -7.83 1.59
C ASN A 106 -15.77 -6.43 1.74
N VAL A 107 -14.57 -6.19 1.20
CA VAL A 107 -13.88 -4.89 1.24
C VAL A 107 -13.40 -4.51 -0.15
N ASN A 108 -14.08 -3.56 -0.78
CA ASN A 108 -13.78 -3.18 -2.17
C ASN A 108 -12.39 -2.60 -2.37
N ASN A 109 -11.90 -1.84 -1.38
CA ASN A 109 -10.62 -1.15 -1.43
C ASN A 109 -9.55 -1.97 -0.72
N LEU A 110 -8.64 -2.53 -1.50
CA LEU A 110 -7.63 -3.46 -1.03
C LEU A 110 -6.27 -3.07 -1.60
N GLU A 111 -5.34 -2.88 -0.67
CA GLU A 111 -3.91 -2.76 -0.88
C GLU A 111 -3.25 -4.12 -0.63
N ILE A 112 -2.28 -4.51 -1.46
CA ILE A 112 -1.64 -5.82 -1.37
C ILE A 112 -0.14 -5.71 -1.62
N MET A 113 0.65 -6.42 -0.83
CA MET A 113 2.08 -6.63 -1.09
C MET A 113 2.45 -8.11 -1.17
N THR A 114 3.60 -8.39 -1.77
CA THR A 114 4.13 -9.75 -1.94
C THR A 114 4.82 -10.26 -0.67
N GLY A 115 4.41 -11.44 -0.20
CA GLY A 115 5.12 -12.25 0.79
C GLY A 115 5.92 -13.40 0.16
N ASN A 116 6.61 -14.20 0.97
CA ASN A 116 7.45 -15.29 0.45
C ASN A 116 6.65 -16.44 -0.17
N HIS A 117 5.44 -16.69 0.32
CA HIS A 117 4.51 -17.62 -0.30
C HIS A 117 3.87 -17.08 -1.59
N ASP A 118 4.07 -15.80 -1.91
CA ASP A 118 3.55 -15.22 -3.14
C ASP A 118 4.62 -14.99 -4.23
N SER A 119 5.89 -14.93 -3.83
CA SER A 119 7.01 -14.57 -4.70
C SER A 119 7.67 -15.77 -5.41
N GLY A 120 7.26 -16.98 -5.06
CA GLY A 120 7.86 -18.24 -5.52
C GLY A 120 9.17 -18.62 -4.83
N GLU A 121 9.59 -17.92 -3.77
CA GLU A 121 10.85 -18.25 -3.08
C GLU A 121 10.80 -19.46 -2.15
N THR A 122 9.60 -19.93 -1.80
CA THR A 122 9.42 -21.15 -1.01
C THR A 122 9.64 -22.40 -1.87
N SER A 123 10.16 -23.46 -1.25
CA SER A 123 10.77 -24.63 -1.91
C SER A 123 9.82 -25.54 -2.69
N ASN A 124 8.54 -25.20 -2.77
CA ASN A 124 7.56 -25.93 -3.54
C ASN A 124 6.74 -24.90 -4.33
N PRO A 125 7.25 -24.41 -5.48
CA PRO A 125 6.57 -23.38 -6.27
C PRO A 125 5.29 -23.97 -6.87
N ASN A 126 4.22 -24.01 -6.08
CA ASN A 126 2.93 -24.42 -6.62
C ASN A 126 2.48 -23.30 -7.57
N PRO A 127 1.91 -23.64 -8.74
CA PRO A 127 1.30 -22.65 -9.60
C PRO A 127 0.27 -21.75 -8.89
N GLY A 128 -0.32 -22.24 -7.79
CA GLY A 128 -1.25 -21.50 -6.93
C GLY A 128 -0.60 -20.53 -5.94
N ASP A 129 0.68 -20.72 -5.58
CA ASP A 129 1.45 -19.79 -4.73
C ASP A 129 1.65 -18.45 -5.45
N ASN A 130 1.56 -18.46 -6.78
CA ASN A 130 1.65 -17.26 -7.59
C ASN A 130 0.32 -16.53 -7.53
N LEU A 131 0.13 -15.75 -6.48
CA LEU A 131 -0.71 -14.58 -6.57
C LEU A 131 -0.03 -13.68 -7.57
N ASN A 132 -0.41 -13.87 -8.83
CA ASN A 132 0.14 -13.19 -9.99
C ASN A 132 -0.01 -11.68 -9.78
N PHE A 133 0.97 -11.09 -9.08
CA PHE A 133 1.11 -9.65 -8.88
C PHE A 133 1.21 -8.95 -10.23
N PHE A 134 1.69 -9.67 -11.26
CA PHE A 134 2.07 -9.04 -12.50
C PHE A 134 1.59 -9.65 -13.82
N ASP A 135 1.03 -10.87 -13.91
CA ASP A 135 0.35 -11.22 -15.16
C ASP A 135 -0.61 -12.43 -15.16
N THR A 136 -1.55 -12.37 -16.09
CA THR A 136 -2.13 -13.53 -16.78
C THR A 136 -1.04 -14.45 -17.35
N PRO A 137 -1.31 -15.66 -17.86
CA PRO A 137 -0.28 -16.62 -18.33
C PRO A 137 0.63 -16.17 -19.51
N SER A 138 0.72 -14.88 -19.84
CA SER A 138 1.71 -14.38 -20.80
C SER A 138 2.30 -13.06 -20.32
N THR A 139 3.64 -13.07 -20.24
CA THR A 139 4.58 -11.95 -20.33
C THR A 139 4.06 -10.57 -19.94
N LEU A 140 4.62 -10.10 -18.81
CA LEU A 140 4.65 -8.82 -18.09
C LEU A 140 4.69 -7.51 -18.91
N VAL A 141 4.21 -7.53 -20.14
CA VAL A 141 4.42 -6.55 -21.20
C VAL A 141 3.13 -6.48 -22.02
N ASN A 142 2.13 -5.80 -21.47
CA ASN A 142 1.30 -4.88 -22.23
C ASN A 142 0.39 -4.05 -21.30
N PRO A 143 0.29 -2.73 -21.49
CA PRO A 143 -0.78 -1.94 -20.87
C PRO A 143 -2.13 -2.46 -21.38
N GLY A 144 -2.90 -3.12 -20.50
CA GLY A 144 -4.24 -3.63 -20.82
C GLY A 144 -4.58 -5.05 -20.36
N ARG A 145 -3.71 -5.75 -19.60
CA ARG A 145 -4.04 -7.09 -19.06
C ARG A 145 -4.52 -7.05 -17.60
N GLN A 146 -5.46 -7.94 -17.28
CA GLN A 146 -6.12 -8.05 -15.98
C GLN A 146 -5.13 -8.44 -14.88
N ARG A 147 -4.83 -7.49 -13.99
CA ARG A 147 -4.37 -7.77 -12.65
C ARG A 147 -5.53 -8.37 -11.87
N TYR A 148 -5.39 -9.60 -11.39
CA TYR A 148 -6.48 -10.30 -10.71
C TYR A 148 -6.85 -9.66 -9.37
N CYS A 149 -5.89 -8.99 -8.72
CA CYS A 149 -6.13 -8.22 -7.51
C CYS A 149 -5.44 -6.86 -7.54
N HIS A 150 -5.86 -6.00 -8.45
CA HIS A 150 -5.32 -4.65 -8.52
C HIS A 150 -5.58 -3.86 -7.24
N PHE A 151 -4.59 -3.11 -6.79
CA PHE A 151 -4.71 -1.97 -5.90
C PHE A 151 -5.98 -1.19 -6.16
N THR A 152 -6.75 -0.92 -5.12
CA THR A 152 -7.93 -0.06 -5.22
C THR A 152 -8.04 0.73 -3.95
N LEU A 153 -7.98 2.06 -4.05
CA LEU A 153 -8.26 2.97 -2.95
C LEU A 153 -9.41 3.92 -3.28
N PRO A 154 -10.14 4.38 -2.24
CA PRO A 154 -11.14 5.43 -2.41
C PRO A 154 -10.55 6.67 -3.08
N GLY A 155 -11.30 7.27 -4.00
CA GLY A 155 -10.93 8.56 -4.61
C GLY A 155 -9.78 8.51 -5.62
N GLY A 156 -9.27 7.31 -5.96
CA GLY A 156 -8.25 7.15 -7.00
C GLY A 156 -6.85 7.65 -6.59
N SER A 157 -6.47 7.49 -5.31
CA SER A 157 -5.09 7.72 -4.87
C SER A 157 -4.13 6.99 -5.81
N ALA A 158 -3.20 7.73 -6.39
CA ALA A 158 -2.15 7.16 -7.22
C ALA A 158 -1.03 6.60 -6.34
N ILE A 159 -0.42 5.51 -6.80
CA ILE A 159 0.81 5.00 -6.22
C ILE A 159 2.02 5.66 -6.90
N THR A 160 3.13 5.76 -6.18
CA THR A 160 4.44 6.02 -6.75
C THR A 160 5.33 4.80 -6.51
N GLY A 161 5.81 4.18 -7.57
CA GLY A 161 6.65 2.97 -7.52
C GLY A 161 6.03 1.80 -8.28
N LEU A 162 6.46 0.59 -7.93
CA LEU A 162 6.01 -0.67 -8.50
C LEU A 162 5.05 -1.38 -7.53
N GLU A 163 3.76 -1.39 -7.88
CA GLU A 163 2.68 -2.07 -7.14
C GLU A 163 3.08 -3.49 -6.74
N GLY A 164 2.81 -3.88 -5.49
CA GLY A 164 3.16 -5.18 -4.95
C GLY A 164 4.62 -5.36 -4.49
N MET A 165 5.57 -4.57 -5.01
CA MET A 165 7.01 -4.73 -4.74
C MET A 165 7.63 -3.57 -3.94
N GLU A 166 7.52 -2.34 -4.43
CA GLU A 166 8.06 -1.15 -3.77
C GLU A 166 7.30 0.08 -4.25
N TYR A 167 6.44 0.62 -3.39
CA TYR A 167 5.60 1.74 -3.75
C TYR A 167 5.07 2.45 -2.51
N TYR A 168 4.61 3.69 -2.68
CA TYR A 168 3.88 4.40 -1.65
C TYR A 168 2.66 5.09 -2.23
N PHE A 169 1.70 5.37 -1.36
CA PHE A 169 0.56 6.22 -1.67
C PHE A 169 0.23 7.13 -0.49
N ASP A 170 -0.41 8.24 -0.82
CA ASP A 170 -0.91 9.21 0.13
C ASP A 170 -2.43 9.08 0.22
N TYR A 171 -2.94 9.06 1.45
CA TYR A 171 -4.36 8.92 1.71
C TYR A 171 -4.86 9.92 2.77
N PRO A 172 -6.01 10.58 2.55
CA PRO A 172 -6.74 10.67 1.28
C PRO A 172 -5.91 11.33 0.17
N ALA A 173 -6.26 11.13 -1.10
CA ALA A 173 -5.51 11.71 -2.23
C ALA A 173 -5.38 13.25 -2.15
N ALA A 174 -6.45 13.92 -1.69
CA ALA A 174 -6.47 15.35 -1.45
C ALA A 174 -6.40 15.63 0.05
N GLY A 175 -5.39 16.38 0.48
CA GLY A 175 -5.15 16.66 1.90
C GLY A 175 -4.75 15.40 2.68
N PRO A 176 -3.65 14.73 2.31
CA PRO A 176 -3.29 13.44 2.88
C PRO A 176 -2.99 13.51 4.38
N LEU A 177 -3.52 12.53 5.09
CA LEU A 177 -3.31 12.33 6.52
C LEU A 177 -2.17 11.33 6.78
N VAL A 178 -1.98 10.39 5.86
CA VAL A 178 -0.96 9.35 5.96
C VAL A 178 -0.26 9.14 4.62
N ARG A 179 1.05 8.86 4.68
CA ARG A 179 1.78 8.15 3.64
C ARG A 179 2.00 6.72 4.08
N ILE A 180 1.59 5.77 3.25
CA ILE A 180 1.87 4.35 3.45
C ILE A 180 2.91 3.94 2.42
N ILE A 181 4.02 3.40 2.89
CA ILE A 181 5.16 2.95 2.10
C ILE A 181 5.22 1.43 2.21
N SER A 182 5.05 0.72 1.11
CA SER A 182 5.10 -0.73 1.03
C SER A 182 6.37 -1.18 0.33
N ILE A 183 7.10 -2.11 0.93
CA ILE A 183 8.36 -2.65 0.41
C ILE A 183 8.46 -4.16 0.53
N SER A 184 9.21 -4.78 -0.37
CA SER A 184 9.49 -6.22 -0.39
C SER A 184 10.88 -6.56 0.15
N THR A 185 11.31 -5.89 1.21
CA THR A 185 12.58 -6.26 1.86
C THR A 185 12.51 -7.71 2.35
N GLY A 186 13.61 -8.43 2.13
CA GLY A 186 13.69 -9.84 2.52
C GLY A 186 13.05 -10.83 1.54
N ILE A 187 12.37 -10.36 0.50
CA ILE A 187 11.68 -11.19 -0.50
C ILE A 187 12.58 -11.43 -1.71
N THR A 188 12.65 -12.68 -2.14
CA THR A 188 13.23 -13.09 -3.42
C THR A 188 12.11 -13.39 -4.39
N PHE A 189 12.18 -12.86 -5.61
CA PHE A 189 11.20 -13.14 -6.66
C PHE A 189 11.74 -14.24 -7.56
N GLN A 190 11.05 -15.37 -7.65
CA GLN A 190 11.52 -16.58 -8.33
C GLN A 190 10.57 -17.00 -9.45
N GLY A 191 10.94 -18.06 -10.18
CA GLY A 191 10.02 -18.75 -11.08
C GLY A 191 8.95 -19.51 -10.28
N PRO A 192 7.69 -19.56 -10.73
CA PRO A 192 7.21 -19.12 -12.05
C PRO A 192 6.67 -17.67 -12.09
N VAL A 193 6.75 -16.91 -10.99
CA VAL A 193 6.35 -15.49 -10.95
C VAL A 193 7.12 -14.68 -12.00
N LEU A 194 8.43 -14.90 -12.10
CA LEU A 194 9.31 -14.35 -13.12
C LEU A 194 9.99 -15.52 -13.88
N ASN A 195 9.63 -15.71 -15.16
CA ASN A 195 10.15 -16.81 -16.01
C ASN A 195 11.37 -16.40 -16.87
N ASN A 196 12.11 -15.38 -16.44
CA ASN A 196 13.25 -14.79 -17.15
C ASN A 196 14.54 -14.95 -16.33
N SER A 197 15.68 -14.48 -16.86
CA SER A 197 16.98 -14.52 -16.17
C SER A 197 17.53 -13.11 -15.96
N GLN A 198 18.53 -12.95 -15.09
CA GLN A 198 19.22 -11.66 -14.91
C GLN A 198 19.84 -11.13 -16.22
N SER A 199 20.27 -12.03 -17.11
CA SER A 199 20.80 -11.67 -18.43
C SER A 199 19.73 -11.26 -19.45
N ASN A 200 18.45 -11.53 -19.16
CA ASN A 200 17.31 -11.15 -19.98
C ASN A 200 16.17 -10.66 -19.07
N PRO A 201 16.37 -9.56 -18.34
CA PRO A 201 15.41 -9.10 -17.34
C PRO A 201 14.15 -8.55 -18.02
N THR A 202 13.05 -8.56 -17.28
CA THR A 202 11.83 -7.85 -17.67
C THR A 202 11.90 -6.44 -17.12
N ARG A 203 11.67 -5.45 -17.98
CA ARG A 203 11.59 -4.06 -17.58
C ARG A 203 10.14 -3.67 -17.27
N LEU A 204 9.92 -3.17 -16.06
CA LEU A 204 8.63 -2.68 -15.55
C LEU A 204 8.70 -1.17 -15.29
N GLY A 205 7.59 -0.46 -15.51
CA GLY A 205 7.51 0.98 -15.29
C GLY A 205 6.44 1.65 -16.15
N ALA A 206 6.41 2.99 -16.15
CA ALA A 206 5.54 3.74 -17.05
C ALA A 206 5.84 3.41 -18.52
N SER A 207 4.82 3.43 -19.39
CA SER A 207 4.96 3.05 -20.81
C SER A 207 6.10 3.83 -21.49
N GLY A 208 7.08 3.11 -22.07
CA GLY A 208 8.24 3.72 -22.76
C GLY A 208 9.46 3.98 -21.86
N CYS A 209 9.37 3.58 -20.59
CA CYS A 209 10.49 3.50 -19.65
C CYS A 209 11.70 2.76 -20.25
N SER A 210 12.79 3.49 -20.52
CA SER A 210 14.04 2.92 -21.06
C SER A 210 15.18 2.88 -20.04
N GLN A 211 15.23 3.80 -19.06
CA GLN A 211 16.20 3.86 -17.95
C GLN A 211 15.81 5.03 -17.02
N GLY A 212 16.12 4.91 -15.72
CA GLY A 212 15.96 5.99 -14.73
C GLY A 212 14.84 5.77 -13.70
N PRO A 213 14.57 6.75 -12.82
CA PRO A 213 13.62 6.61 -11.73
C PRO A 213 12.21 6.19 -12.21
N GLY A 214 11.66 5.13 -11.62
CA GLY A 214 10.37 4.55 -12.03
C GLY A 214 10.46 3.49 -13.13
N CYS A 215 11.68 3.09 -13.51
CA CYS A 215 11.98 1.90 -14.30
C CYS A 215 12.65 0.84 -13.43
N TYR A 216 12.16 -0.39 -13.49
CA TYR A 216 12.64 -1.50 -12.69
C TYR A 216 12.98 -2.69 -13.57
N ASP A 217 14.22 -3.18 -13.48
CA ASP A 217 14.58 -4.49 -14.04
C ASP A 217 14.27 -5.58 -13.02
N VAL A 218 13.40 -6.51 -13.40
CA VAL A 218 13.02 -7.65 -12.57
C VAL A 218 13.37 -8.97 -13.23
N TRP A 219 13.90 -9.91 -12.44
CA TRP A 219 14.27 -11.23 -12.94
C TRP A 219 14.08 -12.35 -11.91
N SER A 220 14.03 -13.61 -12.37
CA SER A 220 14.01 -14.78 -11.50
C SER A 220 15.28 -14.87 -10.65
N GLY A 221 15.12 -14.90 -9.32
CA GLY A 221 16.20 -14.79 -8.34
C GLY A 221 16.49 -13.36 -7.90
N LEU A 222 15.72 -12.36 -8.36
CA LEU A 222 15.86 -10.98 -7.89
C LEU A 222 15.54 -10.89 -6.40
N ARG A 223 16.45 -10.25 -5.65
CA ARG A 223 16.22 -9.84 -4.27
C ARG A 223 16.74 -8.42 -4.13
N TRP A 224 15.85 -7.46 -3.90
CA TRP A 224 16.24 -6.08 -3.69
C TRP A 224 16.98 -5.95 -2.36
N SER A 225 18.12 -5.25 -2.42
CA SER A 225 18.92 -4.94 -1.24
C SER A 225 18.43 -3.63 -0.63
N TYR A 226 18.13 -3.66 0.66
CA TYR A 226 17.75 -2.47 1.42
C TYR A 226 18.81 -2.15 2.49
N LEU A 227 20.09 -2.36 2.13
CA LEU A 227 21.22 -2.07 3.00
C LEU A 227 21.63 -0.60 2.86
N ASN A 228 22.09 -0.01 3.97
CA ASN A 228 22.68 1.31 3.96
C ASN A 228 24.12 1.21 3.42
N ASP A 229 24.27 1.17 2.10
CA ASP A 229 25.58 1.15 1.44
C ASP A 229 25.92 2.54 0.87
N PRO A 230 26.84 3.30 1.51
CA PRO A 230 27.22 4.64 1.05
C PRO A 230 27.98 4.63 -0.29
N ASN A 231 28.41 3.47 -0.77
CA ASN A 231 29.13 3.32 -2.04
C ASN A 231 28.23 2.75 -3.15
N ASN A 232 26.94 2.55 -2.89
CA ASN A 232 26.04 2.03 -3.89
C ASN A 232 25.82 3.05 -5.01
N VAL A 233 26.32 2.73 -6.19
CA VAL A 233 26.15 3.53 -7.42
C VAL A 233 25.07 2.97 -8.35
N ASN A 234 24.46 1.83 -7.99
CA ASN A 234 23.41 1.21 -8.79
C ASN A 234 22.03 1.63 -8.26
N GLN A 235 21.27 2.33 -9.12
CA GLN A 235 19.91 2.75 -8.80
C GLN A 235 18.98 1.56 -8.49
N ASP A 236 19.19 0.41 -9.14
CA ASP A 236 18.43 -0.84 -8.89
C ASP A 236 18.82 -1.53 -7.57
N LEU A 237 19.83 -1.02 -6.86
CA LEU A 237 20.19 -1.49 -5.53
C LEU A 237 19.91 -0.41 -4.48
N ASP A 238 19.52 0.80 -4.88
CA ASP A 238 19.36 1.93 -3.98
C ASP A 238 17.95 2.04 -3.38
N HIS A 239 17.41 0.89 -2.96
CA HIS A 239 16.10 0.79 -2.34
C HIS A 239 16.09 1.36 -0.92
N TYR A 240 17.24 1.33 -0.23
CA TYR A 240 17.38 2.01 1.07
C TYR A 240 17.14 3.51 0.96
N ASN A 241 17.80 4.20 0.01
CA ASN A 241 17.58 5.64 -0.17
C ASN A 241 16.23 5.95 -0.81
N TRP A 242 15.67 5.02 -1.61
CA TRP A 242 14.30 5.15 -2.07
C TRP A 242 13.31 5.25 -0.90
N VAL A 243 13.39 4.32 0.07
CA VAL A 243 12.56 4.35 1.28
C VAL A 243 12.83 5.60 2.12
N SER A 244 14.11 5.94 2.31
CA SER A 244 14.53 7.16 3.01
C SER A 244 13.88 8.42 2.41
N SER A 245 13.91 8.52 1.08
CA SER A 245 13.34 9.64 0.32
C SER A 245 11.80 9.65 0.37
N ALA A 246 11.15 8.49 0.35
CA ALA A 246 9.70 8.39 0.48
C ALA A 246 9.22 8.90 1.86
N ILE A 247 9.96 8.58 2.92
CA ILE A 247 9.71 9.09 4.29
C ILE A 247 9.92 10.61 4.34
N ASP A 248 11.06 11.11 3.86
CA ASP A 248 11.39 12.54 3.88
C ASP A 248 10.43 13.37 3.01
N GLY A 249 10.00 12.81 1.89
CA GLY A 249 9.00 13.40 1.02
C GLY A 249 7.65 13.62 1.71
N ALA A 250 7.22 12.68 2.57
CA ALA A 250 5.99 12.86 3.35
C ALA A 250 6.12 14.00 4.36
N ARG A 251 7.27 14.12 5.02
CA ARG A 251 7.54 15.21 5.98
C ARG A 251 7.59 16.56 5.27
N THR A 252 8.24 16.63 4.12
CA THR A 252 8.30 17.83 3.28
C THR A 252 6.90 18.25 2.80
N ALA A 253 6.04 17.29 2.49
CA ALA A 253 4.65 17.51 2.13
C ALA A 253 3.71 17.77 3.32
N ASN A 254 4.24 17.85 4.55
CA ASN A 254 3.48 18.03 5.79
C ASN A 254 2.42 16.93 6.05
N ILE A 255 2.68 15.71 5.60
CA ILE A 255 1.79 14.57 5.83
C ILE A 255 1.91 14.12 7.29
N PRO A 256 0.80 14.12 8.06
CA PRO A 256 0.83 13.90 9.50
C PRO A 256 1.41 12.57 9.97
N PHE A 257 1.18 11.48 9.23
CA PHE A 257 1.60 10.13 9.60
C PHE A 257 2.38 9.46 8.46
N VAL A 258 3.40 8.68 8.81
CA VAL A 258 4.12 7.82 7.86
C VAL A 258 4.11 6.40 8.41
N PHE A 259 3.59 5.46 7.62
CA PHE A 259 3.63 4.04 7.92
C PHE A 259 4.54 3.35 6.91
N LEU A 260 5.34 2.40 7.40
CA LEU A 260 6.18 1.55 6.59
C LEU A 260 5.71 0.10 6.76
N THR A 261 5.36 -0.55 5.67
CA THR A 261 4.77 -1.89 5.66
C THR A 261 5.61 -2.83 4.81
N MET A 262 5.73 -4.08 5.24
CA MET A 262 6.39 -5.15 4.50
C MET A 262 5.90 -6.49 5.01
N HIS A 263 6.20 -7.58 4.30
CA HIS A 263 5.82 -8.90 4.77
C HIS A 263 6.73 -9.38 5.92
N LYS A 264 8.03 -9.53 5.66
CA LYS A 264 8.99 -10.11 6.62
C LYS A 264 9.30 -9.20 7.80
N ASN A 265 9.36 -9.77 8.99
CA ASN A 265 9.72 -9.07 10.23
C ASN A 265 11.25 -8.96 10.42
N CYS A 266 11.67 -8.02 11.27
CA CYS A 266 13.05 -7.94 11.76
C CYS A 266 13.13 -8.24 13.26
N LEU A 267 12.29 -7.55 14.03
CA LEU A 267 12.05 -7.86 15.43
C LEU A 267 10.74 -8.64 15.56
N THR A 268 10.75 -9.67 16.40
CA THR A 268 9.61 -10.53 16.73
C THR A 268 9.78 -11.06 18.15
N THR A 269 8.68 -11.34 18.85
CA THR A 269 8.73 -12.04 20.14
C THR A 269 8.97 -13.54 20.00
N GLY A 270 8.95 -14.05 18.77
CA GLY A 270 8.95 -15.48 18.50
C GLY A 270 10.14 -16.25 19.05
N GLY A 271 9.87 -17.49 19.44
CA GLY A 271 10.83 -18.41 20.03
C GLY A 271 10.54 -19.84 19.60
N GLY A 272 11.59 -20.60 19.28
CA GLY A 272 11.48 -21.96 18.76
C GLY A 272 11.92 -22.08 17.30
N SER A 273 11.89 -23.29 16.75
CA SER A 273 12.42 -23.60 15.42
C SER A 273 11.61 -23.05 14.24
N SER A 274 10.41 -22.52 14.51
CA SER A 274 9.47 -22.01 13.50
C SER A 274 9.32 -20.49 13.53
N SER A 275 10.06 -19.77 14.39
CA SER A 275 10.06 -18.31 14.42
C SER A 275 11.14 -17.75 13.49
N HIS A 276 10.79 -16.67 12.81
CA HIS A 276 11.63 -15.90 11.90
C HIS A 276 12.44 -14.82 12.65
N ILE A 277 13.17 -15.24 13.69
CA ILE A 277 13.96 -14.35 14.56
C ILE A 277 15.26 -13.83 13.92
N THR A 278 15.59 -14.27 12.71
CA THR A 278 16.85 -13.99 12.01
C THR A 278 16.89 -12.62 11.33
N CYS A 279 15.87 -11.78 11.54
CA CYS A 279 15.71 -10.48 10.90
C CYS A 279 15.81 -10.55 9.36
N GLU A 280 14.87 -11.27 8.74
CA GLU A 280 14.90 -11.54 7.30
C GLU A 280 14.67 -10.30 6.44
N SER A 281 14.04 -9.25 7.00
CA SER A 281 13.82 -7.93 6.38
C SER A 281 15.01 -6.96 6.46
N ALA A 282 16.14 -7.41 7.01
CA ALA A 282 17.36 -6.63 7.26
C ALA A 282 17.22 -5.51 8.30
N SER A 283 18.24 -5.39 9.16
CA SER A 283 18.23 -4.43 10.29
C SER A 283 18.29 -2.97 9.85
N ASP A 284 18.82 -2.69 8.67
CA ASP A 284 19.09 -1.32 8.22
C ASP A 284 17.79 -0.55 7.97
N ILE A 285 16.78 -1.19 7.38
CA ILE A 285 15.46 -0.56 7.15
C ILE A 285 14.70 -0.33 8.45
N MET A 286 14.75 -1.28 9.38
CA MET A 286 14.15 -1.07 10.69
C MET A 286 14.84 0.09 11.42
N ASN A 287 16.17 0.13 11.42
CA ASN A 287 16.93 1.22 12.02
C ASN A 287 16.67 2.57 11.30
N LEU A 288 16.53 2.57 9.97
CA LEU A 288 16.11 3.73 9.19
C LEU A 288 14.75 4.24 9.68
N ALA A 289 13.74 3.37 9.75
CA ALA A 289 12.40 3.72 10.19
C ALA A 289 12.38 4.33 11.59
N ILE A 290 13.09 3.72 12.55
CA ILE A 290 13.20 4.22 13.93
C ILE A 290 13.96 5.56 13.97
N SER A 291 15.08 5.67 13.25
CA SER A 291 15.88 6.91 13.20
C SER A 291 15.09 8.09 12.63
N LYS A 292 14.27 7.83 11.60
CA LYS A 292 13.39 8.83 10.97
C LYS A 292 12.04 8.99 11.66
N LYS A 293 11.79 8.27 12.75
CA LYS A 293 10.53 8.30 13.51
C LYS A 293 9.31 8.07 12.61
N VAL A 294 9.37 7.02 11.81
CA VAL A 294 8.18 6.45 11.16
C VAL A 294 7.17 6.12 12.25
N ASP A 295 5.90 6.43 12.04
CA ASP A 295 4.88 6.31 13.10
C ASP A 295 4.55 4.84 13.38
N LEU A 296 4.34 4.03 12.32
CA LEU A 296 4.12 2.58 12.39
C LEU A 296 5.04 1.83 11.43
N TYR A 297 5.66 0.75 11.92
CA TYR A 297 6.38 -0.25 11.14
C TYR A 297 5.59 -1.55 11.22
N VAL A 298 4.98 -1.99 10.14
CA VAL A 298 3.98 -3.07 10.16
C VAL A 298 4.44 -4.26 9.33
N THR A 299 4.40 -5.45 9.91
CA THR A 299 4.84 -6.71 9.30
C THR A 299 3.82 -7.83 9.42
N GLY A 300 3.89 -8.82 8.55
CA GLY A 300 3.21 -10.12 8.68
C GLY A 300 4.25 -11.19 9.06
N HIS A 301 4.24 -12.30 8.32
CA HIS A 301 5.21 -13.41 8.29
C HIS A 301 5.26 -14.26 9.56
N GLU A 302 5.36 -13.61 10.71
CA GLU A 302 5.14 -14.27 11.97
C GLU A 302 3.64 -14.43 12.20
N HIS A 303 3.19 -15.69 12.27
CA HIS A 303 1.77 -16.04 12.35
C HIS A 303 1.16 -15.75 13.74
N ASN A 304 1.22 -14.50 14.17
CA ASN A 304 0.77 -14.02 15.46
C ASN A 304 0.40 -12.52 15.39
N TYR A 305 0.05 -11.97 16.56
CA TYR A 305 -0.06 -10.53 16.75
C TYR A 305 1.02 -10.10 17.73
N GLU A 306 1.75 -9.04 17.42
CA GLU A 306 2.70 -8.43 18.34
C GLU A 306 2.68 -6.91 18.23
N ARG A 307 2.88 -6.24 19.37
CA ARG A 307 3.02 -4.79 19.41
C ARG A 307 4.16 -4.36 20.29
N SER A 308 5.08 -3.60 19.72
CA SER A 308 6.23 -3.09 20.44
C SER A 308 5.85 -1.99 21.44
N LYS A 309 6.76 -1.73 22.37
CA LYS A 309 6.94 -0.45 23.04
C LYS A 309 7.25 0.63 21.99
N GLN A 310 7.11 1.90 22.34
CA GLN A 310 7.51 2.97 21.44
C GLN A 310 9.03 3.13 21.48
N LEU A 311 9.67 3.05 20.30
CA LEU A 311 11.11 3.01 20.15
C LEU A 311 11.66 4.27 19.49
N ALA A 312 12.75 4.81 20.00
CA ALA A 312 13.47 5.90 19.34
C ALA A 312 14.96 5.90 19.69
N PHE A 313 15.77 6.47 18.80
CA PHE A 313 17.18 6.69 19.06
C PHE A 313 17.40 8.04 19.75
N ASN A 314 18.39 8.08 20.63
CA ASN A 314 18.77 9.27 21.40
C ASN A 314 20.20 9.75 21.09
N GLY A 315 20.86 9.11 20.11
CA GLY A 315 22.19 9.49 19.63
C GLY A 315 23.35 9.20 20.59
N SER A 316 23.09 8.59 21.76
CA SER A 316 24.11 8.31 22.77
C SER A 316 24.01 6.88 23.30
N THR A 317 23.04 6.60 24.15
CA THR A 317 22.83 5.28 24.78
C THR A 317 21.97 4.35 23.93
N CYS A 318 21.25 4.88 22.95
CA CYS A 318 20.61 4.12 21.89
C CYS A 318 20.85 4.79 20.53
N THR A 319 21.75 4.20 19.74
CA THR A 319 22.10 4.64 18.39
C THR A 319 21.54 3.74 17.28
N ALA A 320 21.26 2.48 17.61
CA ALA A 320 20.61 1.50 16.75
C ALA A 320 20.00 0.38 17.61
N ILE A 321 19.02 -0.33 17.07
CA ILE A 321 18.65 -1.65 17.56
C ILE A 321 19.64 -2.67 16.97
N GLN A 322 20.25 -3.45 17.86
CA GLN A 322 21.12 -4.55 17.50
C GLN A 322 20.36 -5.87 17.64
N SER A 323 20.49 -6.75 16.65
CA SER A 323 19.86 -8.08 16.69
C SER A 323 20.34 -8.87 17.91
N GLY A 324 19.40 -9.58 18.55
CA GLY A 324 19.67 -10.40 19.73
C GLY A 324 19.91 -9.66 21.05
N THR A 325 19.95 -8.31 21.06
CA THR A 325 20.25 -7.52 22.27
C THR A 325 19.13 -6.54 22.62
N TYR A 326 18.63 -6.62 23.85
CA TYR A 326 17.73 -5.61 24.41
C TYR A 326 18.50 -4.41 24.95
N ASN A 327 18.10 -3.21 24.53
CA ASN A 327 18.59 -1.94 25.02
C ASN A 327 17.41 -1.10 25.50
N SER A 328 17.22 -1.05 26.81
CA SER A 328 16.16 -0.26 27.43
C SER A 328 16.22 1.24 27.10
N ALA A 329 17.39 1.78 26.76
CA ALA A 329 17.53 3.19 26.38
C ALA A 329 16.88 3.52 25.03
N CYS A 330 16.52 2.51 24.24
CA CYS A 330 15.77 2.67 23.00
C CYS A 330 14.25 2.79 23.22
N VAL A 331 13.76 2.51 24.44
CA VAL A 331 12.34 2.57 24.77
C VAL A 331 12.00 3.96 25.27
N VAL A 332 11.20 4.72 24.52
CA VAL A 332 10.70 6.03 24.95
C VAL A 332 9.38 5.96 25.71
N SER A 333 8.57 4.93 25.43
CA SER A 333 7.34 4.67 26.19
C SER A 333 7.00 3.18 26.17
N ALA A 334 6.55 2.67 27.30
CA ALA A 334 6.03 1.32 27.47
C ALA A 334 4.54 1.33 27.85
N THR A 335 3.86 2.47 27.75
CA THR A 335 2.48 2.65 28.20
C THR A 335 1.61 3.24 27.10
N SER A 336 0.45 2.63 26.88
CA SER A 336 -0.61 3.15 26.02
C SER A 336 -1.44 4.20 26.79
N PRO A 337 -1.83 5.34 26.19
CA PRO A 337 -1.58 5.72 24.79
C PRO A 337 -0.14 6.19 24.54
N PHE A 338 0.36 5.89 23.34
CA PHE A 338 1.66 6.39 22.87
C PHE A 338 1.57 7.84 22.40
N VAL A 339 2.70 8.55 22.39
CA VAL A 339 2.77 9.96 22.02
C VAL A 339 3.20 10.10 20.57
N LYS A 340 2.40 10.76 19.73
CA LYS A 340 2.74 11.03 18.33
C LYS A 340 4.12 11.71 18.23
N GLY A 341 4.99 11.21 17.35
CA GLY A 341 6.31 11.79 17.10
C GLY A 341 7.39 11.48 18.16
N ALA A 342 7.06 10.77 19.24
CA ALA A 342 8.05 10.38 20.24
C ALA A 342 8.94 9.22 19.73
N GLY A 343 8.42 8.35 18.86
CA GLY A 343 9.14 7.22 18.29
C GLY A 343 8.24 6.30 17.48
N THR A 344 8.82 5.22 16.95
CA THR A 344 8.17 4.21 16.11
C THR A 344 7.55 3.11 16.95
N ILE A 345 6.39 2.61 16.51
CA ILE A 345 5.79 1.37 17.03
C ILE A 345 5.91 0.31 15.93
N ILE A 346 6.40 -0.86 16.31
CA ILE A 346 6.46 -2.04 15.45
C ILE A 346 5.22 -2.89 15.75
N LEU A 347 4.51 -3.27 14.69
CA LEU A 347 3.34 -4.12 14.71
C LEU A 347 3.59 -5.35 13.85
N THR A 348 3.44 -6.53 14.42
CA THR A 348 3.39 -7.80 13.69
C THR A 348 1.94 -8.25 13.68
N VAL A 349 1.37 -8.50 12.51
CA VAL A 349 -0.05 -8.82 12.32
C VAL A 349 -0.22 -9.93 11.27
N GLY A 350 0.55 -11.01 11.40
CA GLY A 350 0.43 -12.20 10.56
C GLY A 350 -0.68 -13.16 11.00
N ASN A 351 -1.78 -12.62 11.52
CA ASN A 351 -2.90 -13.39 12.06
C ASN A 351 -4.08 -13.43 11.08
N GLY A 352 -3.81 -13.46 9.78
CA GLY A 352 -4.80 -13.41 8.70
C GLY A 352 -5.69 -14.65 8.62
N GLY A 353 -5.15 -15.83 8.96
CA GLY A 353 -5.92 -17.07 9.01
C GLY A 353 -5.12 -18.34 8.84
N GLU A 354 -3.89 -18.25 8.31
CA GLU A 354 -3.02 -19.39 8.10
C GLU A 354 -2.37 -19.84 9.42
N GLY A 355 -2.14 -21.14 9.58
CA GLY A 355 -1.87 -21.81 10.87
C GLY A 355 -1.09 -20.98 11.90
N MET A 356 -1.77 -20.59 12.98
CA MET A 356 -1.21 -19.71 14.03
C MET A 356 0.02 -20.32 14.71
N SER A 357 1.02 -19.49 14.94
CA SER A 357 2.21 -19.86 15.71
C SER A 357 1.84 -20.17 17.17
N SER A 358 2.31 -21.30 17.69
CA SER A 358 2.00 -21.81 19.03
C SER A 358 3.02 -21.42 20.11
N TYR A 359 4.03 -20.61 19.77
CA TYR A 359 5.05 -20.21 20.74
C TYR A 359 4.52 -19.11 21.68
N GLY A 360 4.83 -19.26 22.98
CA GLY A 360 4.29 -18.39 24.02
C GLY A 360 4.83 -16.97 23.95
N CYS A 361 3.93 -15.99 24.07
CA CYS A 361 4.26 -14.59 24.25
C CYS A 361 5.15 -14.38 25.49
N ASN A 362 6.46 -14.27 25.33
CA ASN A 362 7.38 -14.12 26.45
C ASN A 362 8.01 -12.74 26.51
N THR A 363 7.20 -11.70 26.76
CA THR A 363 7.67 -10.31 26.92
C THR A 363 8.54 -10.06 28.16
N GLY A 364 8.85 -11.09 28.96
CA GLY A 364 9.63 -10.99 30.21
C GLY A 364 10.86 -11.91 30.30
N GLY A 365 11.21 -12.66 29.26
CA GLY A 365 12.28 -13.67 29.30
C GLY A 365 13.65 -13.17 28.85
N ASN A 366 14.70 -13.56 29.57
CA ASN A 366 16.10 -13.47 29.13
C ASN A 366 16.50 -14.76 28.41
N ASN A 367 16.05 -14.95 27.16
CA ASN A 367 16.71 -15.89 26.26
C ASN A 367 17.83 -15.16 25.50
N GLN A 368 18.82 -15.89 24.97
CA GLN A 368 20.00 -15.34 24.27
C GLN A 368 19.67 -14.57 22.96
N TRP A 369 18.38 -14.33 22.69
CA TRP A 369 17.83 -13.64 21.54
C TRP A 369 16.85 -12.56 21.99
N SER A 370 17.25 -11.75 22.98
CA SER A 370 16.42 -10.88 23.83
C SER A 370 15.68 -9.75 23.08
N ILE A 371 14.79 -10.11 22.17
CA ILE A 371 13.89 -9.26 21.40
C ILE A 371 12.51 -9.10 22.08
N PRO A 372 11.97 -10.08 22.84
CA PRO A 372 10.63 -9.94 23.43
C PRO A 372 10.46 -8.75 24.39
N LEU A 373 11.56 -8.27 24.99
CA LEU A 373 11.55 -7.13 25.90
C LEU A 373 11.23 -5.79 25.21
N TYR A 374 11.36 -5.71 23.88
CA TYR A 374 10.86 -4.55 23.13
C TYR A 374 9.35 -4.59 22.93
N PHE A 375 8.68 -5.69 23.27
CA PHE A 375 7.23 -5.86 23.06
C PHE A 375 6.41 -5.65 24.33
N LEU A 376 5.22 -5.07 24.13
CA LEU A 376 4.21 -4.89 25.17
C LEU A 376 3.14 -5.96 25.12
N GLN A 377 2.87 -6.47 23.91
CA GLN A 377 1.80 -7.41 23.68
C GLN A 377 2.19 -8.40 22.60
N CYS A 378 1.79 -9.62 22.88
CA CYS A 378 1.53 -10.77 22.04
C CYS A 378 0.53 -11.64 22.86
#